data_AF-A0A7D8AJL8-F1
#
_entry.id   AF-A0A7D8AJL8-F1
#
_cell.length_a   1.000
_cell.length_b   1.000
_cell.length_c   1.000
_cell.angle_alpha   90.00
_cell.angle_beta   90.00
_cell.angle_gamma   90.00
#
_symmetry.space_group_name_H-M   'P 1'
#
loop_
_entity.id
_entity.type
_entity.pdbx_description
1 polymer ?
#
loop_
_entity_poly.entity_id
_entity_poly.type
_entity_poly.pdbx_seq_one_letter_code
_entity_poly.pdbx_strand_id
1 'polypeptide(L)'
;MKVKLETELKNTLKQEAILVEDIYALYLDIKKYLDEKNETMLKETVNKTNICLNKFKDIEIKRNKIWKEFTEYKKFESTYIAIEKLCVVYKKEIYNYFHRLKIGMINIQNLNYLISSHIETSLKILNIIFKDAQESIENNTYRNPYRPRKGNLNEASILINKKL
;
A
#
# COMPACT_ATOMS: atom_id res chain seq x y z
N MET A 1 -32.71 13.63 -18.39
CA MET A 1 -31.86 12.42 -18.16
C MET A 1 -30.38 12.78 -17.97
N LYS A 2 -29.75 13.53 -18.88
CA LYS A 2 -28.32 13.91 -18.78
C LYS A 2 -27.92 14.63 -17.49
N VAL A 3 -28.68 15.65 -17.05
CA VAL A 3 -28.38 16.39 -15.80
C VAL A 3 -28.43 15.49 -14.56
N LYS A 4 -29.30 14.47 -14.55
CA LYS A 4 -29.37 13.49 -13.45
C LYS A 4 -28.09 12.64 -13.39
N LEU A 5 -27.65 12.10 -14.52
CA LEU A 5 -26.38 11.35 -14.62
C LEU A 5 -25.18 12.21 -14.28
N GLU A 6 -25.15 13.47 -14.74
CA GLU A 6 -24.09 14.43 -14.40
C GLU A 6 -24.03 14.69 -12.89
N THR A 7 -25.20 14.85 -12.25
CA THR A 7 -25.30 15.05 -10.79
C THR A 7 -24.80 13.81 -10.03
N GLU A 8 -25.20 12.62 -10.48
CA GLU A 8 -24.78 11.36 -9.87
C GLU A 8 -23.28 11.11 -10.02
N LEU A 9 -22.73 11.42 -11.20
CA LEU A 9 -21.30 11.37 -11.48
C LEU A 9 -20.54 12.32 -10.55
N LYS A 10 -20.97 13.58 -10.46
CA LYS A 10 -20.37 14.57 -9.57
C LYS A 10 -20.35 14.10 -8.12
N ASN A 11 -21.48 13.60 -7.62
CA ASN A 11 -21.59 13.14 -6.22
C ASN A 11 -20.68 11.93 -5.96
N THR A 12 -20.62 10.99 -6.91
CA THR A 12 -19.76 9.80 -6.80
C THR A 12 -18.29 10.20 -6.82
N LEU A 13 -17.88 11.08 -7.74
CA LEU A 13 -16.51 11.60 -7.81
C LEU A 13 -16.13 12.40 -6.56
N LYS A 14 -17.06 13.16 -5.97
CA LYS A 14 -16.83 13.85 -4.69
C LYS A 14 -16.52 12.86 -3.57
N GLN A 15 -17.31 11.80 -3.44
CA GLN A 15 -17.09 10.76 -2.44
C GLN A 15 -15.75 10.05 -2.67
N GLU A 16 -15.45 9.73 -3.92
CA GLU A 16 -14.20 9.08 -4.30
C GLU A 16 -12.98 9.97 -3.98
N ALA A 17 -13.04 11.27 -4.28
CA ALA A 17 -11.95 12.20 -4.04
C ALA A 17 -11.65 12.36 -2.54
N ILE A 18 -12.67 12.45 -1.69
CA ILE A 18 -12.50 12.49 -0.23
C ILE A 18 -11.84 11.21 0.26
N LEU A 19 -12.30 10.06 -0.23
CA LEU A 19 -11.75 8.78 0.19
C LEU A 19 -10.28 8.59 -0.21
N VAL A 20 -9.86 9.12 -1.36
CA VAL A 20 -8.45 9.15 -1.76
C VAL A 20 -7.61 10.00 -0.82
N GLU A 21 -8.13 11.13 -0.36
CA GLU A 21 -7.44 11.99 0.61
C GLU A 21 -7.31 11.28 1.97
N ASP A 22 -8.35 10.58 2.41
CA ASP A 22 -8.33 9.75 3.63
C ASP A 22 -7.31 8.61 3.52
N ILE A 23 -7.28 7.92 2.38
CA ILE A 23 -6.28 6.86 2.12
C ILE A 23 -4.88 7.44 2.15
N TYR A 24 -4.65 8.59 1.53
CA TYR A 24 -3.35 9.24 1.54
C TYR A 24 -2.89 9.59 2.96
N ALA A 25 -3.78 10.11 3.81
CA ALA A 25 -3.47 10.38 5.21
C ALA A 25 -3.10 9.10 5.97
N LEU A 26 -3.85 8.00 5.79
CA LEU A 26 -3.52 6.71 6.40
C LEU A 26 -2.16 6.17 5.93
N TYR A 27 -1.80 6.40 4.68
CA TYR A 27 -0.51 6.05 4.12
C TYR A 27 0.64 6.84 4.78
N LEU A 28 0.44 8.14 5.05
CA LEU A 28 1.39 8.95 5.83
C LEU A 28 1.55 8.41 7.26
N ASP A 29 0.45 8.01 7.90
CA ASP A 29 0.46 7.39 9.23
C ASP A 29 1.21 6.05 9.22
N ILE A 30 1.02 5.20 8.21
CA ILE A 30 1.78 3.96 8.03
C ILE A 30 3.28 4.27 7.99
N LYS A 31 3.69 5.27 7.19
CA LYS A 31 5.10 5.67 7.12
C LYS A 31 5.61 6.13 8.49
N LYS A 32 4.85 6.98 9.18
CA LYS A 32 5.21 7.49 10.51
C LYS A 32 5.39 6.34 11.51
N TYR A 33 4.42 5.43 11.62
CA TYR A 33 4.49 4.33 12.59
C TYR A 33 5.58 3.30 12.25
N LEU A 34 5.93 3.17 10.96
CA LEU A 34 7.09 2.40 10.54
C LEU A 34 8.40 3.04 11.04
N ASP A 35 8.56 4.35 10.85
CA ASP A 35 9.73 5.11 11.31
C ASP A 35 9.85 5.09 12.85
N GLU A 36 8.73 5.17 13.57
CA GLU A 36 8.63 5.07 15.04
C GLU A 36 8.76 3.65 15.59
N LYS A 37 8.78 2.62 14.72
CA LYS A 37 8.77 1.19 15.09
C LYS A 37 7.59 0.80 15.98
N ASN A 38 6.44 1.46 15.80
CA ASN A 38 5.22 1.19 16.57
C ASN A 38 4.36 0.13 15.87
N GLU A 39 4.61 -1.14 16.20
CA GLU A 39 3.96 -2.29 15.56
C GLU A 39 2.43 -2.29 15.71
N THR A 40 1.92 -1.97 16.91
CA THR A 40 0.48 -1.99 17.18
C THR A 40 -0.27 -0.97 16.34
N MET A 41 0.20 0.28 16.34
CA MET A 41 -0.42 1.34 15.54
C MET A 41 -0.27 1.10 14.04
N LEU A 42 0.87 0.53 13.62
CA LEU A 42 1.09 0.15 12.23
C LEU A 42 0.05 -0.89 11.77
N LYS A 43 -0.14 -1.98 12.53
CA LYS A 43 -1.13 -3.02 12.22
C LYS A 43 -2.55 -2.48 12.15
N GLU A 44 -2.94 -1.67 13.13
CA GLU A 44 -4.26 -1.03 13.14
C GLU A 44 -4.48 -0.13 11.92
N THR A 45 -3.48 0.68 11.57
CA THR A 45 -3.55 1.62 10.44
C THR A 45 -3.60 0.89 9.11
N VAL A 46 -2.82 -0.19 8.94
CA VAL A 46 -2.90 -1.05 7.75
C VAL A 46 -4.30 -1.66 7.61
N ASN A 47 -4.89 -2.15 8.70
CA ASN A 47 -6.27 -2.68 8.66
C ASN A 47 -7.29 -1.63 8.25
N LYS A 48 -7.22 -0.41 8.82
CA LYS A 48 -8.07 0.73 8.41
C LYS A 48 -7.88 1.08 6.94
N THR A 49 -6.64 1.09 6.47
CA THR A 49 -6.28 1.36 5.07
C THR A 49 -6.92 0.34 4.13
N ASN A 50 -6.84 -0.96 4.44
CA ASN A 50 -7.46 -2.02 3.65
C ASN A 50 -8.98 -1.85 3.54
N ILE A 51 -9.65 -1.47 4.63
CA ILE A 51 -11.09 -1.19 4.62
C ILE A 51 -11.40 -0.01 3.68
N CYS A 52 -10.62 1.08 3.73
CA CYS A 52 -10.80 2.23 2.85
C CYS A 52 -10.53 1.89 1.38
N LEU A 53 -9.50 1.09 1.09
CA LEU A 53 -9.18 0.64 -0.27
C LEU A 53 -10.32 -0.21 -0.88
N ASN A 54 -10.93 -1.08 -0.09
CA ASN A 54 -12.09 -1.85 -0.54
C ASN A 54 -13.27 -0.94 -0.86
N LYS A 55 -13.58 0.02 0.01
CA LYS A 55 -14.62 1.04 -0.25
C LYS A 55 -14.32 1.86 -1.51
N PHE A 56 -13.05 2.20 -1.73
CA PHE A 56 -12.62 2.94 -2.91
C PHE A 56 -12.90 2.14 -4.18
N LYS A 57 -12.58 0.84 -4.18
CA LYS A 57 -12.87 -0.06 -5.30
C LYS A 57 -14.37 -0.14 -5.62
N ASP A 58 -15.22 -0.21 -4.60
CA ASP A 58 -16.68 -0.24 -4.79
C ASP A 58 -17.21 1.05 -5.43
N ILE A 59 -16.72 2.20 -4.96
CA ILE A 59 -17.06 3.52 -5.52
C ILE A 59 -16.53 3.65 -6.95
N GLU A 60 -15.33 3.15 -7.22
CA GLU A 60 -14.72 3.15 -8.54
C GLU A 60 -15.57 2.36 -9.56
N ILE A 61 -16.03 1.17 -9.17
CA ILE A 61 -16.93 0.35 -10.00
C ILE A 61 -18.23 1.11 -10.30
N LYS A 62 -18.81 1.75 -9.28
CA LYS A 62 -20.02 2.57 -9.44
C LYS A 62 -19.77 3.74 -10.39
N ARG A 63 -18.69 4.50 -10.20
CA ARG A 63 -18.29 5.61 -11.09
C ARG A 63 -18.15 5.12 -12.53
N ASN A 64 -17.48 3.99 -12.74
CA ASN A 64 -17.26 3.44 -14.08
C ASN A 64 -18.56 3.08 -14.79
N LYS A 65 -19.56 2.58 -14.06
CA LYS A 65 -20.90 2.33 -14.61
C LYS A 65 -21.58 3.64 -15.01
N ILE A 66 -21.62 4.62 -14.10
CA ILE A 66 -22.23 5.94 -14.36
C ILE A 66 -21.55 6.62 -15.55
N TRP A 67 -20.21 6.57 -15.63
CA TRP A 67 -19.45 7.17 -16.70
C TRP A 67 -19.79 6.58 -18.06
N LYS A 68 -19.90 5.25 -18.18
CA LYS A 68 -20.31 4.58 -19.43
C LYS A 68 -21.71 5.00 -19.88
N GLU A 69 -22.65 5.11 -18.94
CA GLU A 69 -24.00 5.58 -19.23
C GLU A 69 -24.01 7.07 -19.63
N PHE A 70 -23.22 7.90 -18.93
CA PHE A 70 -23.08 9.33 -19.18
C PHE A 70 -22.48 9.63 -20.56
N THR A 71 -21.51 8.83 -21.01
CA THR A 71 -20.90 8.94 -22.33
C THR A 71 -21.68 8.25 -23.44
N GLU A 72 -22.83 7.63 -23.14
CA GLU A 72 -23.60 6.81 -24.09
C GLU A 72 -22.72 5.73 -24.75
N TYR A 73 -21.77 5.16 -24.01
CA TYR A 73 -20.76 4.20 -24.49
C TYR A 73 -19.85 4.71 -25.62
N LYS A 74 -19.89 6.01 -25.94
CA LYS A 74 -19.00 6.63 -26.93
C LYS A 74 -17.59 6.72 -26.38
N LYS A 75 -16.62 6.48 -27.25
CA LYS A 75 -15.21 6.73 -26.96
C LYS A 75 -14.89 8.20 -27.21
N PHE A 76 -14.24 8.83 -26.24
CA PHE A 76 -13.69 10.17 -26.36
C PHE A 76 -12.18 10.07 -26.31
N GLU A 77 -11.49 10.95 -27.03
CA GLU A 77 -10.02 11.02 -27.04
C GLU A 77 -9.44 11.30 -25.64
N SER A 78 -10.18 12.04 -24.81
CA SER A 78 -9.84 12.24 -23.40
C SER A 78 -11.07 12.43 -22.53
N THR A 79 -10.93 12.17 -21.23
CA THR A 79 -11.93 12.50 -20.20
C THR A 79 -12.26 14.00 -20.21
N TYR A 80 -11.27 14.85 -20.50
CA TYR A 80 -11.47 16.29 -20.62
C TYR A 80 -12.43 16.64 -21.76
N ILE A 81 -12.20 16.11 -22.96
CA ILE A 81 -13.06 16.36 -24.12
C ILE A 81 -14.48 15.84 -23.87
N ALA A 82 -14.62 14.70 -23.18
CA ALA A 82 -15.93 14.18 -22.78
C ALA A 82 -16.67 15.17 -21.85
N ILE A 83 -15.98 15.68 -20.82
CA ILE A 83 -16.55 16.65 -19.87
C ILE A 83 -16.94 17.95 -20.60
N GLU A 84 -16.07 18.49 -21.43
CA GLU A 84 -16.30 19.72 -22.20
C GLU A 84 -17.56 19.62 -23.08
N LYS A 85 -17.77 18.47 -23.73
CA LYS A 85 -18.89 18.24 -24.66
C LYS A 85 -20.19 17.83 -23.98
N LEU A 86 -20.12 17.12 -22.85
CA LEU A 86 -21.28 16.46 -22.25
C LEU A 86 -21.79 17.12 -20.97
N CYS A 87 -20.92 17.78 -20.19
CA CYS A 87 -21.32 18.43 -18.93
C CYS A 87 -21.86 19.83 -19.21
N VAL A 88 -22.97 20.17 -18.57
CA VAL A 88 -23.62 21.48 -18.73
C VAL A 88 -23.63 22.27 -17.42
N VAL A 89 -23.73 21.59 -16.27
CA VAL A 89 -24.02 22.23 -14.98
C VAL A 89 -22.82 22.19 -14.03
N TYR A 90 -22.17 21.04 -13.90
CA TYR A 90 -21.14 20.76 -12.89
C TYR A 90 -19.76 20.50 -13.49
N LYS A 91 -19.55 21.03 -14.69
CA LYS A 91 -18.33 20.83 -15.48
C LYS A 91 -17.06 21.13 -14.68
N LYS A 92 -17.02 22.27 -13.99
CA LYS A 92 -15.85 22.73 -13.22
C LYS A 92 -15.57 21.80 -12.04
N GLU A 93 -16.61 21.39 -11.32
CA GLU A 93 -16.51 20.51 -10.17
C GLU A 93 -16.09 19.11 -10.57
N ILE A 94 -16.70 18.53 -11.60
CA ILE A 94 -16.32 17.22 -12.14
C ILE A 94 -14.85 17.21 -12.56
N TYR A 95 -14.41 18.25 -13.28
CA TYR A 95 -13.00 18.40 -13.65
C TYR A 95 -12.08 18.46 -12.42
N ASN A 96 -12.43 19.27 -11.44
CA ASN A 96 -11.67 19.39 -10.20
C ASN A 96 -11.56 18.06 -9.44
N TYR A 97 -12.65 17.29 -9.36
CA TYR A 97 -12.61 15.98 -8.70
C TYR A 97 -11.72 14.98 -9.44
N PHE A 98 -11.81 14.91 -10.78
CA PHE A 98 -10.90 14.06 -11.56
C PHE A 98 -9.43 14.47 -11.38
N HIS A 99 -9.15 15.76 -11.32
CA HIS A 99 -7.80 16.27 -11.08
C HIS A 99 -7.28 15.88 -9.69
N ARG A 100 -8.10 16.07 -8.64
CA ARG A 100 -7.78 15.64 -7.27
C ARG A 100 -7.54 14.13 -7.17
N LEU A 101 -8.40 13.33 -7.80
CA LEU A 101 -8.23 11.87 -7.87
C LEU A 101 -6.89 11.50 -8.50
N LYS A 102 -6.55 12.10 -9.65
CA LYS A 102 -5.28 11.85 -10.33
C LYS A 102 -4.08 12.16 -9.43
N ILE A 103 -4.07 13.34 -8.80
CA ILE A 103 -2.97 13.74 -7.90
C ILE A 103 -2.89 12.80 -6.70
N GLY A 104 -4.02 12.52 -6.05
CA GLY A 104 -4.05 11.67 -4.86
C GLY A 104 -3.57 10.25 -5.16
N MET A 105 -3.98 9.66 -6.28
CA MET A 105 -3.49 8.34 -6.71
C MET A 105 -1.97 8.32 -6.92
N ILE A 106 -1.41 9.34 -7.59
CA ILE A 106 0.03 9.46 -7.80
C ILE A 106 0.76 9.56 -6.45
N ASN A 107 0.24 10.37 -5.52
CA ASN A 107 0.84 10.55 -4.21
C ASN A 107 0.83 9.27 -3.37
N ILE A 108 -0.27 8.52 -3.38
CA ILE A 108 -0.38 7.22 -2.71
C ILE A 108 0.61 6.23 -3.33
N GLN A 109 0.68 6.15 -4.66
CA GLN A 109 1.63 5.27 -5.36
C GLN A 109 3.08 5.57 -4.99
N ASN A 110 3.45 6.85 -4.99
CA ASN A 110 4.79 7.30 -4.62
C ASN A 110 5.12 6.93 -3.16
N LEU A 111 4.19 7.17 -2.23
CA LEU A 111 4.42 6.83 -0.83
C LEU A 111 4.51 5.31 -0.61
N ASN A 112 3.66 4.54 -1.28
CA ASN A 112 3.70 3.10 -1.23
C ASN A 112 5.04 2.55 -1.75
N TYR A 113 5.58 3.15 -2.82
CA TYR A 113 6.91 2.82 -3.34
C TYR A 113 8.01 3.11 -2.30
N LEU A 114 7.98 4.28 -1.67
CA LEU A 114 8.95 4.65 -0.63
C LEU A 114 8.90 3.68 0.57
N ILE A 115 7.70 3.34 1.05
CA ILE A 115 7.51 2.38 2.14
C ILE A 115 8.05 1.00 1.75
N SER A 116 7.69 0.52 0.56
CA SER A 116 8.14 -0.79 0.05
C SER A 116 9.66 -0.86 -0.06
N SER A 117 10.28 0.19 -0.62
CA SER A 117 11.74 0.29 -0.76
C SER A 117 12.45 0.29 0.60
N HIS A 118 11.90 0.99 1.59
CA HIS A 118 12.43 1.00 2.95
C HIS A 118 12.39 -0.38 3.60
N ILE A 119 11.26 -1.10 3.46
CA ILE A 119 11.11 -2.47 3.98
C ILE A 119 12.10 -3.41 3.31
N GLU A 120 12.20 -3.37 1.98
CA GLU A 120 13.12 -4.23 1.22
C GLU A 120 14.58 -4.00 1.63
N THR A 121 14.98 -2.74 1.78
CA THR A 121 16.33 -2.37 2.23
C THR A 121 16.59 -2.88 3.65
N SER A 122 15.63 -2.71 4.56
CA SER A 122 15.75 -3.18 5.94
C SER A 122 15.92 -4.70 6.02
N LEU A 123 15.14 -5.45 5.23
CA LEU A 123 15.24 -6.91 5.15
C LEU A 123 16.58 -7.37 4.55
N LYS A 124 17.10 -6.65 3.54
CA LYS A 124 18.41 -6.92 2.95
C LYS A 124 19.54 -6.74 3.98
N ILE A 125 19.51 -5.65 4.74
CA ILE A 125 20.49 -5.38 5.81
C ILE A 125 20.42 -6.47 6.88
N LEU A 126 19.21 -6.83 7.33
CA LEU A 126 19.02 -7.86 8.33
C LEU A 126 19.59 -9.21 7.87
N ASN A 127 19.38 -9.57 6.60
CA ASN A 127 19.94 -10.79 6.02
C ASN A 127 21.48 -10.79 5.98
N ILE A 128 22.12 -9.65 5.69
CA ILE A 128 23.58 -9.51 5.74
C ILE A 128 24.08 -9.73 7.18
N ILE A 129 23.48 -9.05 8.15
CA ILE A 129 23.85 -9.17 9.58
C ILE A 129 23.75 -10.63 10.05
N PHE A 130 22.69 -11.35 9.67
CA PHE A 130 22.54 -12.76 10.05
C PHE A 130 23.56 -13.68 9.38
N LYS A 131 23.91 -13.43 8.11
CA LYS A 131 24.97 -14.19 7.43
C LYS A 131 26.33 -13.98 8.09
N ASP A 132 26.69 -12.73 8.38
CA ASP A 132 27.95 -12.40 9.06
C ASP A 132 28.03 -13.07 10.45
N ALA A 133 26.91 -13.06 11.19
CA ALA A 133 26.82 -13.73 12.48
C ALA A 133 26.98 -15.26 12.35
N GLN A 134 26.36 -15.87 11.33
CA GLN A 134 26.48 -17.31 11.07
C GLN A 134 27.91 -17.70 10.69
N GLU A 135 28.54 -16.98 9.75
CA GLU A 135 29.94 -17.21 9.35
C GLU A 135 30.90 -17.05 10.54
N SER A 136 30.64 -16.09 11.43
CA SER A 136 31.42 -15.89 12.65
C SER A 136 31.29 -17.07 13.63
N ILE A 137 30.10 -17.65 13.77
CA ILE A 137 29.87 -18.87 14.56
C ILE A 137 30.59 -20.07 13.93
N GLU A 138 30.49 -20.24 12.61
CA GLU A 138 31.15 -21.32 11.87
C GLU A 138 32.70 -21.23 12.00
N ASN A 139 33.26 -20.03 11.89
CA ASN A 139 34.69 -19.79 12.05
C ASN A 139 35.19 -20.03 13.49
N ASN A 140 34.40 -19.69 14.50
CA ASN A 140 34.72 -19.98 15.91
C ASN A 140 34.54 -21.47 16.28
N THR A 141 33.57 -22.16 15.69
CA THR A 141 33.38 -23.60 15.90
C THR A 141 34.46 -24.45 15.22
N TYR A 142 35.05 -23.99 14.11
CA TYR A 142 36.23 -24.64 13.51
C TYR A 142 37.53 -24.41 14.28
N ARG A 143 37.65 -23.32 15.05
CA ARG A 143 38.75 -23.09 16.01
C ARG A 143 38.47 -23.63 17.41
N ASN A 144 37.43 -24.43 17.59
CA ASN A 144 37.11 -24.99 18.89
C ASN A 144 38.12 -26.10 19.28
N PRO A 145 38.98 -25.90 20.30
CA PRO A 145 39.91 -26.93 20.77
C PRO A 145 39.20 -28.11 21.47
N TYR A 146 37.89 -27.99 21.70
CA TYR A 146 37.05 -29.00 22.36
C TYR A 146 36.24 -29.86 21.38
N ARG A 147 36.53 -29.84 20.07
CA ARG A 147 35.86 -30.75 19.12
C ARG A 147 36.22 -32.21 19.50
N PRO A 148 35.26 -33.06 19.88
CA PRO A 148 35.58 -34.44 20.24
C PRO A 148 36.12 -35.13 18.98
N ARG A 149 37.31 -35.72 19.09
CA ARG A 149 37.99 -36.36 17.95
C ARG A 149 37.16 -37.50 17.33
N LYS A 150 36.19 -38.04 18.08
CA LYS A 150 35.06 -38.88 17.68
C LYS A 150 33.97 -38.73 18.75
N GLY A 151 32.90 -37.99 18.48
CA GLY A 151 31.76 -37.83 19.41
C GLY A 151 30.46 -38.17 18.69
N ASN A 152 29.66 -39.06 19.28
CA ASN A 152 28.36 -39.46 18.72
C ASN A 152 27.37 -38.29 18.76
N LEU A 153 26.53 -38.17 17.73
CA LEU A 153 25.53 -37.12 17.48
C LEU A 153 24.59 -36.78 18.68
N ASN A 154 24.54 -37.62 19.71
CA ASN A 154 23.65 -37.46 20.86
C ASN A 154 24.09 -36.40 21.88
N GLU A 155 25.31 -35.88 21.82
CA GLU A 155 25.80 -34.89 22.81
C GLU A 155 25.34 -33.45 22.50
N ALA A 156 25.14 -33.09 21.23
CA ALA A 156 24.60 -31.78 20.84
C ALA A 156 23.15 -31.58 21.32
N SER A 157 22.42 -32.67 21.53
CA SER A 157 21.01 -32.71 21.95
C SER A 157 20.78 -32.24 23.39
N ILE A 158 21.84 -32.14 24.21
CA ILE A 158 21.73 -31.81 25.64
C ILE A 158 21.51 -30.29 25.85
N LEU A 159 21.99 -29.44 24.95
CA LEU A 159 21.84 -27.98 25.07
C LEU A 159 20.49 -27.46 24.55
N ILE A 160 19.89 -28.13 23.56
CA ILE A 160 18.62 -27.68 22.95
C ILE A 160 17.43 -27.87 23.91
N ASN A 161 17.53 -28.80 24.88
CA ASN A 161 16.43 -29.10 25.82
C ASN A 161 16.45 -28.31 27.14
N LYS A 162 17.35 -27.33 27.31
CA LYS A 162 17.27 -26.42 28.47
C LYS A 162 16.61 -25.11 28.07
N LYS A 163 15.28 -25.13 28.15
CA LYS A 163 14.33 -23.99 28.18
C LYS A 163 14.18 -23.19 26.88
N LEU A 164 13.14 -23.54 26.13
CA LEU A 164 12.15 -22.57 25.66
C LEU A 164 11.00 -22.54 26.67
#